data_AF-A0A1V5QS24-F1
#
_entry.id   AF-A0A1V5QS24-F1
#
_cell.length_a   1.000
_cell.length_b   1.000
_cell.length_c   1.000
_cell.angle_alpha   90.00
_cell.angle_beta   90.00
_cell.angle_gamma   90.00
#
_symmetry.space_group_name_H-M   'P 1'
#
loop_
_entity.id
_entity.type
_entity.pdbx_description
1 polymer ?
#
loop_
_entity_poly.entity_id
_entity_poly.type
_entity_poly.pdbx_seq_one_letter_code
_entity_poly.pdbx_strand_id
1 'polypeptide(L)'
;MEKTREKLVRIFQEEASWEKLEPIYLKIYADLFTQEEVDGMLAFYKSPTGQAMIKKMPAVTHSSMREVQGRLQPIMAKMSALLQEETAAFSKEEQKKKEAQGKK
;
A
#
# COMPACT_ATOMS: atom_id res chain seq x y z
N MET A 1 2.78 -21.18 -27.15
CA MET A 1 2.67 -20.39 -25.91
C MET A 1 1.50 -19.40 -25.96
N GLU A 2 1.26 -18.70 -27.07
CA GLU A 2 0.17 -17.72 -27.20
C GLU A 2 -1.24 -18.31 -27.03
N LYS A 3 -1.56 -19.43 -27.70
CA LYS A 3 -2.85 -20.14 -27.52
C LYS A 3 -3.10 -20.63 -26.08
N THR A 4 -2.04 -20.93 -25.33
CA THR A 4 -2.15 -21.34 -23.92
C THR A 4 -2.50 -20.13 -23.05
N ARG A 5 -1.87 -18.97 -23.31
CA ARG A 5 -2.17 -17.71 -22.63
C ARG A 5 -3.62 -17.29 -22.85
N GLU A 6 -4.12 -17.35 -24.08
CA GLU A 6 -5.52 -17.03 -24.39
C GLU A 6 -6.51 -17.94 -23.68
N LYS A 7 -6.25 -19.25 -23.64
CA LYS A 7 -7.08 -20.21 -22.90
C LYS A 7 -7.09 -19.92 -21.41
N LEU A 8 -5.93 -19.61 -20.82
CA LEU A 8 -5.85 -19.24 -19.40
C LEU A 8 -6.61 -17.95 -19.09
N VAL A 9 -6.53 -16.93 -19.96
CA VAL A 9 -7.30 -15.69 -19.80
C VAL A 9 -8.79 -15.97 -19.86
N ARG A 10 -9.26 -16.80 -20.80
CA ARG A 10 -10.68 -17.16 -20.90
C ARG A 10 -11.18 -17.90 -19.66
N ILE A 11 -10.41 -18.86 -19.16
CA ILE A 11 -10.75 -19.56 -17.91
C ILE A 11 -10.86 -18.55 -16.76
N PHE A 12 -9.89 -17.65 -16.63
CA PHE A 12 -9.94 -16.64 -15.57
C PHE A 12 -11.15 -15.70 -15.70
N GLN A 13 -11.46 -15.24 -16.92
CA GLN A 13 -12.64 -14.41 -17.16
C GLN A 13 -13.94 -15.13 -16.86
N GLU A 14 -14.03 -16.42 -17.18
CA GLU A 14 -15.20 -17.23 -16.90
C GLU A 14 -15.37 -17.46 -15.39
N GLU A 15 -14.29 -17.83 -14.69
CA GLU A 15 -14.29 -18.04 -13.23
C GLU A 15 -14.55 -16.73 -12.45
N ALA A 16 -14.03 -15.60 -12.95
CA ALA A 16 -14.25 -14.28 -12.36
C ALA A 16 -15.52 -13.59 -12.90
N SER A 17 -16.37 -14.29 -13.65
CA SER A 17 -17.61 -13.72 -14.16
C SER A 17 -18.55 -13.37 -13.01
N TRP A 18 -19.34 -12.31 -13.20
CA TRP A 18 -20.32 -11.89 -12.20
C TRP A 18 -21.32 -13.01 -11.88
N GLU A 19 -21.72 -13.81 -12.87
CA GLU A 19 -22.61 -14.96 -12.68
C GLU A 19 -22.08 -15.97 -11.64
N LYS A 20 -20.76 -16.23 -11.63
CA LYS A 20 -20.13 -17.14 -10.65
C LYS A 20 -19.84 -16.45 -9.32
N LEU A 21 -19.55 -15.15 -9.33
CA LEU A 21 -19.15 -14.40 -8.13
C LEU A 21 -20.33 -13.84 -7.33
N GLU A 22 -21.43 -13.44 -7.98
CA GLU A 22 -22.63 -12.89 -7.34
C GLU A 22 -23.13 -13.72 -6.15
N PRO A 23 -23.38 -15.05 -6.28
CA PRO A 23 -23.88 -15.84 -5.16
C PRO A 23 -22.89 -15.89 -3.98
N ILE A 24 -21.58 -15.84 -4.26
CA ILE A 24 -20.54 -15.78 -3.22
C ILE A 24 -20.63 -14.46 -2.47
N TYR A 25 -20.73 -13.33 -3.18
CA TYR A 25 -20.87 -12.02 -2.56
C TYR A 25 -22.18 -11.90 -1.78
N LEU A 26 -23.31 -12.35 -2.34
CA LEU A 26 -24.60 -12.35 -1.63
C LEU A 26 -24.52 -13.10 -0.31
N LYS A 27 -23.91 -14.30 -0.32
CA LYS A 27 -23.71 -15.08 0.90
C LYS A 27 -22.85 -14.31 1.92
N ILE A 28 -21.71 -13.76 1.50
CA ILE A 28 -20.81 -13.00 2.40
C ILE A 28 -21.56 -11.84 3.06
N TYR A 29 -22.34 -11.09 2.28
CA TYR A 29 -23.10 -9.97 2.83
C TYR A 29 -24.23 -10.43 3.76
N ALA A 30 -24.94 -11.51 3.42
CA ALA A 30 -25.98 -12.08 4.26
C ALA A 30 -25.44 -12.68 5.58
N ASP A 31 -24.22 -13.22 5.56
CA ASP A 31 -23.57 -13.82 6.73
C ASP A 31 -23.00 -12.76 7.69
N LEU A 32 -22.59 -11.60 7.17
CA LEU A 32 -21.85 -10.58 7.93
C LEU A 32 -22.66 -9.35 8.31
N PHE A 33 -23.75 -9.06 7.58
CA PHE A 33 -24.57 -7.88 7.82
C PHE A 33 -26.01 -8.27 8.08
N THR A 34 -26.65 -7.49 8.95
CA THR A 34 -28.11 -7.51 9.09
C THR A 34 -28.77 -6.77 7.92
N GLN A 35 -30.07 -7.05 7.70
CA GLN A 35 -30.85 -6.35 6.67
C GLN A 35 -30.85 -4.83 6.89
N GLU A 36 -30.95 -4.38 8.14
CA GLU A 36 -30.95 -2.96 8.49
C GLU A 36 -29.62 -2.27 8.11
N GLU A 37 -28.48 -2.93 8.36
CA GLU A 37 -27.17 -2.40 7.98
C GLU A 37 -27.01 -2.33 6.46
N VAL A 38 -27.48 -3.34 5.73
CA VAL A 38 -27.49 -3.34 4.26
C VAL A 38 -28.36 -2.20 3.72
N ASP A 39 -29.55 -2.00 4.29
CA ASP A 39 -30.45 -0.91 3.90
C ASP A 39 -29.84 0.47 4.17
N GLY A 40 -29.16 0.63 5.32
CA GLY A 40 -28.40 1.82 5.66
C GLY A 40 -27.25 2.08 4.68
N MET A 41 -26.49 1.06 4.31
CA MET A 41 -25.44 1.15 3.30
C MET A 41 -26.03 1.57 1.94
N LEU A 42 -27.14 0.97 1.52
CA LEU A 42 -27.82 1.31 0.26
C LEU A 42 -28.29 2.76 0.27
N ALA A 43 -28.91 3.23 1.36
CA ALA A 43 -29.34 4.62 1.50
C ALA A 43 -28.17 5.60 1.40
N PHE A 44 -27.07 5.30 2.12
CA PHE A 44 -25.87 6.13 2.07
C PHE A 44 -25.24 6.14 0.68
N TYR A 45 -24.99 4.98 0.07
CA TYR A 45 -24.34 4.91 -1.24
C TYR A 45 -25.21 5.46 -2.38
N LYS A 46 -26.54 5.50 -2.24
CA LYS A 46 -27.43 6.21 -3.18
C LYS A 46 -27.38 7.74 -3.04
N SER A 47 -26.96 8.26 -1.89
CA SER A 47 -26.84 9.70 -1.67
C SER A 47 -25.73 10.33 -2.53
N PRO A 48 -25.80 11.64 -2.81
CA PRO A 48 -24.71 12.35 -3.49
C PRO A 48 -23.35 12.20 -2.79
N THR A 49 -23.34 12.18 -1.45
CA THR A 49 -22.13 12.00 -0.64
C THR A 49 -21.56 10.58 -0.77
N GLY A 50 -22.40 9.55 -0.68
CA GLY A 50 -21.96 8.17 -0.84
C GLY A 50 -21.44 7.88 -2.25
N GLN A 51 -22.11 8.40 -3.29
CA GLN A 51 -21.61 8.34 -4.67
C GLN A 51 -20.26 9.06 -4.83
N ALA A 52 -20.09 10.22 -4.19
CA ALA A 52 -18.81 10.94 -4.20
C ALA A 52 -17.71 10.13 -3.50
N MET A 53 -18.05 9.43 -2.41
CA MET A 53 -17.11 8.56 -1.70
C MET A 53 -16.64 7.42 -2.61
N ILE A 54 -17.54 6.64 -3.22
CA ILE A 54 -17.16 5.57 -4.16
C ILE A 54 -16.22 6.09 -5.26
N LYS A 55 -16.55 7.24 -5.86
CA LYS A 55 -15.74 7.84 -6.94
C LYS A 55 -14.38 8.35 -6.48
N LYS A 56 -14.27 8.86 -5.26
CA LYS A 56 -13.06 9.54 -4.77
C LYS A 56 -12.14 8.67 -3.94
N MET A 57 -12.62 7.56 -3.36
CA MET A 57 -11.79 6.68 -2.52
C MET A 57 -10.51 6.19 -3.21
N PRO A 58 -10.51 5.78 -4.49
CA PRO A 58 -9.27 5.40 -5.17
C PRO A 58 -8.25 6.56 -5.22
N ALA A 59 -8.73 7.78 -5.49
CA ALA A 59 -7.89 8.98 -5.50
C ALA A 59 -7.39 9.34 -4.09
N VAL A 60 -8.23 9.19 -3.05
CA VAL A 60 -7.82 9.38 -1.66
C VAL A 60 -6.69 8.42 -1.30
N THR A 61 -6.81 7.13 -1.61
CA THR A 61 -5.76 6.14 -1.34
C THR A 61 -4.47 6.49 -2.08
N HIS A 62 -4.56 6.81 -3.38
CA HIS A 62 -3.40 7.15 -4.20
C HIS A 62 -2.69 8.42 -3.70
N SER A 63 -3.46 9.48 -3.43
CA SER A 63 -2.92 10.73 -2.90
C SER A 63 -2.30 10.53 -1.51
N SER A 64 -2.94 9.75 -0.64
CA SER A 64 -2.40 9.46 0.70
C SER A 64 -1.03 8.79 0.63
N MET A 65 -0.87 7.78 -0.23
CA MET A 65 0.44 7.13 -0.43
C MET A 65 1.50 8.12 -0.91
N ARG A 66 1.15 8.99 -1.88
CA ARG A 66 2.06 10.00 -2.42
C ARG A 66 2.53 10.99 -1.35
N GLU A 67 1.60 11.54 -0.57
CA GLU A 67 1.92 12.52 0.48
C GLU A 67 2.79 11.92 1.59
N VAL A 68 2.49 10.68 2.01
CA VAL A 68 3.32 9.96 2.99
C VAL A 68 4.72 9.72 2.44
N GLN A 69 4.84 9.29 1.18
CA GLN A 69 6.15 9.09 0.56
C GLN A 69 6.96 10.39 0.51
N GLY A 70 6.33 11.50 0.13
CA GLY A 70 6.97 12.83 0.13
C GLY A 70 7.45 13.25 1.52
N ARG A 71 6.70 12.90 2.58
CA ARG A 71 7.10 13.20 3.96
C ARG A 71 8.24 12.31 4.47
N LEU A 72 8.34 11.06 4.01
CA LEU A 72 9.40 10.13 4.40
C LEU A 72 10.75 10.43 3.72
N GLN A 73 10.74 10.99 2.52
CA GLN A 73 11.97 11.30 1.76
C GLN A 73 12.99 12.16 2.55
N PRO A 74 12.61 13.31 3.17
CA PRO A 74 13.54 14.09 3.97
C PRO A 74 14.05 13.35 5.22
N ILE A 75 13.26 12.45 5.80
CA ILE A 75 13.64 11.66 6.96
C ILE A 75 14.74 10.68 6.58
N MET A 76 14.59 9.99 5.44
CA MET A 76 15.61 9.10 4.89
C MET A 76 16.93 9.83 4.62
N ALA A 77 16.85 11.04 4.06
CA ALA A 77 18.03 11.87 3.83
C ALA A 77 18.74 12.26 5.14
N LYS A 78 17.99 12.66 6.17
CA LYS A 78 18.54 12.97 7.50
C LYS A 78 19.20 11.75 8.15
N MET A 79 18.56 10.58 8.09
CA MET A 79 19.15 9.35 8.61
C MET A 79 20.43 8.97 7.87
N SER A 80 20.47 9.10 6.54
CA SER A 80 21.69 8.85 5.77
C SER A 80 22.82 9.81 6.14
N ALA A 81 22.51 11.09 6.39
CA ALA A 81 23.51 12.07 6.80
C ALA A 81 24.10 11.75 8.18
N LEU A 82 23.25 11.38 9.14
CA LEU A 82 23.69 10.98 10.49
C LEU A 82 24.61 9.75 10.46
N LEU A 83 24.26 8.72 9.68
CA LEU A 83 25.10 7.52 9.54
C LEU A 83 26.45 7.84 8.85
N GLN A 84 26.48 8.75 7.89
CA GLN A 84 27.72 9.22 7.27
C GLN A 84 28.60 9.99 8.27
N GLU A 85 28.00 10.81 9.13
CA GLU A 85 28.72 11.53 10.17
C GLU A 85 29.35 10.58 11.19
N GLU A 86 28.60 9.59 11.68
CA GLU A 86 29.10 8.59 12.64
C GLU A 86 30.23 7.73 12.04
N THR A 87 30.10 7.28 10.79
CA THR A 87 31.14 6.49 10.12
C THR A 87 32.42 7.32 9.88
N ALA A 88 32.28 8.62 9.58
CA ALA A 88 33.41 9.54 9.46
C ALA A 88 34.08 9.83 10.82
N ALA A 89 33.31 9.89 11.91
CA ALA A 89 33.84 10.07 13.26
C ALA A 89 34.64 8.82 13.71
N PHE A 90 34.09 7.63 13.50
CA PHE A 90 34.73 6.36 13.88
C PHE A 90 36.05 6.13 13.13
N SER A 91 36.08 6.37 11.82
CA SER A 91 37.30 6.24 11.00
C SER A 91 38.41 7.22 11.42
N LYS A 92 38.06 8.46 11.76
CA LYS A 92 39.02 9.44 12.30
C LYS A 92 39.55 9.04 13.67
N GLU A 93 38.71 8.46 14.53
CA GLU A 93 39.13 7.99 15.85
C GLU A 93 40.06 6.78 15.76
N GLU A 94 39.80 5.84 14.84
CA GLU A 94 40.69 4.71 14.56
C GLU A 94 42.04 5.15 14.01
N GLN A 95 42.07 6.12 13.08
CA GLN A 95 43.33 6.68 12.55
C GLN A 95 44.16 7.32 13.67
N LYS A 96 43.55 8.14 14.52
CA LYS A 96 44.23 8.74 15.68
C LYS A 96 44.77 7.70 16.65
N LYS A 97 44.02 6.62 16.93
CA LYS A 97 44.47 5.53 17.80
C LYS A 97 45.67 4.77 17.20
N LYS A 98 45.65 4.50 15.89
CA LYS A 98 46.77 3.84 15.18
C LYS A 98 48.04 4.71 15.16
N GLU A 99 47.89 6.02 14.92
CA GLU A 99 49.01 6.97 14.96
C GLU A 99 49.62 7.14 16.36
N ALA A 100 48.79 7.08 17.41
CA ALA A 100 49.25 7.13 18.79
C ALA A 100 49.96 5.84 19.24
N GLN A 101 49.58 4.69 18.69
CA GLN A 101 50.19 3.39 19.00
C GLN A 101 51.49 3.12 18.22
N GLY A 102 51.64 3.68 17.01
CA GLY A 102 52.87 3.54 16.20
C GLY A 102 54.04 4.46 16.61
N LYS A 103 53.86 5.32 17.62
CA LYS A 103 54.90 6.23 18.16
C LYS A 103 55.61 5.70 19.43
N LYS A 104 55.38 4.44 19.81
CA LYS A 104 56.15 3.73 20.85
C LYS A 104 57.14 2.79 20.20
#